data_AF-A0AA42NID8-F1
#
_entry.id   AF-A0AA42NID8-F1
#
_cell.length_a   1.000
_cell.length_b   1.000
_cell.length_c   1.000
_cell.angle_alpha   90.00
_cell.angle_beta   90.00
_cell.angle_gamma   90.00
#
_symmetry.space_group_name_H-M   'P 1'
#
loop_
_entity.id
_entity.type
_entity.pdbx_description
1 polymer ?
#
loop_
_entity_poly.entity_id
_entity_poly.type
_entity_poly.pdbx_seq_one_letter_code
_entity_poly.pdbx_strand_id
1 'polypeptide(L)'
;MRRRNWKHAQPSSLRQALEWCKEHARERQNLSVERIAERMGLPDHSALYKWLANGRMPMVLVPVYERACGINLVSRWLASTAGKVLIDVPTGRAATTQDTQRLQEILTGTTGTLLAFYTGKADAPDTLAALQNALEELAWHRGNVQQHANPQLELGEQQ
;
A
#
# COMPACT_ATOMS: atom_id res chain seq x y z
N MET A 1 -5.36 -9.09 -24.08
CA MET A 1 -4.26 -8.57 -23.23
C MET A 1 -4.17 -9.44 -21.98
N ARG A 2 -2.96 -9.84 -21.57
CA ARG A 2 -2.76 -10.65 -20.35
C ARG A 2 -3.13 -9.80 -19.13
N ARG A 3 -4.07 -10.25 -18.30
CA ARG A 3 -4.55 -9.52 -17.11
C ARG A 3 -3.37 -9.23 -16.18
N ARG A 4 -3.14 -7.97 -15.82
CA ARG A 4 -2.00 -7.60 -14.96
C ARG A 4 -2.23 -8.10 -13.54
N ASN A 5 -1.20 -8.65 -12.91
CA ASN A 5 -1.25 -8.96 -11.49
C ASN A 5 -0.97 -7.68 -10.68
N TRP A 6 -2.04 -6.97 -10.34
CA TRP A 6 -2.01 -5.69 -9.65
C TRP A 6 -1.31 -5.72 -8.28
N LYS A 7 -1.29 -6.88 -7.59
CA LYS A 7 -0.58 -7.04 -6.31
C LYS A 7 0.91 -6.77 -6.47
N HIS A 8 1.51 -7.27 -7.54
CA HIS A 8 2.95 -7.17 -7.82
C HIS A 8 3.29 -6.10 -8.86
N ALA A 9 2.31 -5.30 -9.31
CA ALA A 9 2.56 -4.27 -10.32
C ALA A 9 3.47 -3.16 -9.74
N GLN A 10 4.63 -2.95 -10.36
CA GLN A 10 5.57 -1.89 -10.02
C GLN A 10 5.76 -0.97 -11.24
N PRO A 11 5.25 0.27 -11.21
CA PRO A 11 5.43 1.21 -12.31
C PRO A 11 6.89 1.70 -12.38
N SER A 12 7.37 1.99 -13.58
CA SER A 12 8.72 2.52 -13.84
C SER A 12 8.77 4.06 -13.94
N SER A 13 7.63 4.72 -14.04
CA SER A 13 7.53 6.18 -14.11
C SER A 13 6.23 6.69 -13.48
N LEU A 14 6.19 7.97 -13.09
CA LEU A 14 4.99 8.60 -12.55
C LEU A 14 3.80 8.53 -13.52
N ARG A 15 4.05 8.77 -14.81
CA ARG A 15 3.01 8.66 -15.86
C ARG A 15 2.46 7.24 -15.94
N GLN A 16 3.34 6.23 -15.89
CA GLN A 16 2.90 4.84 -15.89
C GLN A 16 2.12 4.49 -14.62
N ALA A 17 2.55 4.98 -13.45
CA ALA A 17 1.84 4.78 -12.19
C ALA A 17 0.40 5.31 -12.26
N LEU A 18 0.23 6.53 -12.77
CA LEU A 18 -1.07 7.14 -13.01
C LEU A 18 -1.91 6.33 -14.02
N GLU A 19 -1.35 5.99 -15.17
CA GLU A 19 -2.07 5.20 -16.18
C GLU A 19 -2.52 3.84 -15.64
N TRP A 20 -1.67 3.19 -14.84
CA TRP A 20 -1.96 1.90 -14.23
C TRP A 20 -3.01 1.98 -13.12
N CYS A 21 -3.04 3.06 -12.33
CA CYS A 21 -4.15 3.31 -11.40
C CYS A 21 -5.49 3.41 -12.16
N LYS A 22 -5.52 4.16 -13.27
CA LYS A 22 -6.71 4.25 -14.13
C LYS A 22 -7.10 2.88 -14.72
N GLU A 23 -6.14 2.12 -15.24
CA GLU A 23 -6.39 0.78 -15.78
C GLU A 23 -6.94 -0.17 -14.71
N HIS A 24 -6.40 -0.13 -13.49
CA HIS A 24 -6.92 -0.89 -12.35
C HIS A 24 -8.39 -0.53 -12.04
N ALA A 25 -8.70 0.76 -12.01
CA ALA A 25 -10.06 1.27 -11.80
C ALA A 25 -11.04 0.77 -12.88
N ARG A 26 -10.62 0.79 -14.14
CA ARG A 26 -11.39 0.24 -15.27
C ARG A 26 -11.60 -1.26 -15.13
N GLU A 27 -10.55 -2.02 -14.81
CA GLU A 27 -10.62 -3.49 -14.74
C GLU A 27 -11.39 -4.02 -13.52
N ARG A 28 -11.29 -3.37 -12.36
CA ARG A 28 -11.87 -3.85 -11.09
C ARG A 28 -13.19 -3.21 -10.75
N GLN A 29 -13.40 -1.97 -11.16
CA GLN A 29 -14.57 -1.17 -10.77
C GLN A 29 -15.37 -0.66 -11.98
N ASN A 30 -14.95 -0.99 -13.21
CA ASN A 30 -15.57 -0.54 -14.46
C ASN A 30 -15.78 0.99 -14.53
N LEU A 31 -14.82 1.75 -14.00
CA LEU A 31 -14.89 3.21 -14.00
C LEU A 31 -14.30 3.80 -15.28
N SER A 32 -15.01 4.79 -15.83
CA SER A 32 -14.48 5.68 -16.85
C SER A 32 -13.64 6.81 -16.22
N VAL A 33 -12.92 7.57 -17.03
CA VAL A 33 -12.10 8.70 -16.55
C VAL A 33 -12.99 9.80 -15.97
N GLU A 34 -14.15 10.04 -16.58
CA GLU A 34 -15.15 11.00 -16.11
C GLU A 34 -15.64 10.62 -14.72
N ARG A 35 -15.93 9.34 -14.47
CA ARG A 35 -16.40 8.88 -13.16
C ARG A 35 -15.30 8.91 -12.10
N ILE A 36 -14.05 8.72 -12.49
CA ILE A 36 -12.90 8.93 -11.58
C ILE A 36 -12.80 10.42 -11.23
N ALA A 37 -12.89 11.32 -12.21
CA ALA A 37 -12.85 12.76 -12.00
C ALA A 37 -13.99 13.26 -11.09
N GLU A 38 -15.20 12.72 -11.29
CA GLU A 38 -16.36 12.98 -10.42
C GLU A 38 -16.08 12.53 -8.98
N ARG A 39 -15.58 11.30 -8.76
CA ARG A 39 -15.18 10.81 -7.43
C ARG A 39 -14.06 11.63 -6.79
N MET A 40 -13.22 12.27 -7.60
CA MET A 40 -12.20 13.19 -7.14
C MET A 40 -12.75 14.58 -6.78
N GLY A 41 -14.02 14.87 -7.07
CA GLY A 41 -14.62 16.19 -6.89
C GLY A 41 -14.06 17.23 -7.86
N LEU A 42 -13.58 16.82 -9.03
CA LEU A 42 -13.07 17.76 -10.03
C LEU A 42 -14.24 18.47 -10.73
N PRO A 43 -14.11 19.79 -11.01
CA PRO A 43 -15.13 20.53 -11.73
C PRO A 43 -15.23 20.11 -13.21
N ASP A 44 -14.14 19.59 -13.78
CA ASP A 44 -14.08 19.12 -15.16
C ASP A 44 -13.10 17.94 -15.30
N HIS A 45 -13.52 16.91 -16.04
CA HIS A 45 -12.75 15.70 -16.33
C HIS A 45 -11.57 15.96 -17.29
N SER A 46 -11.60 17.05 -18.07
CA SER A 46 -10.50 17.40 -18.98
C SER A 46 -9.16 17.61 -18.26
N ALA A 47 -9.20 18.08 -17.00
CA ALA A 47 -8.02 18.24 -16.17
C ALA A 47 -7.33 16.88 -15.90
N LEU A 48 -8.12 15.85 -15.58
CA LEU A 48 -7.61 14.51 -15.33
C LEU A 48 -6.96 13.92 -16.58
N TYR A 49 -7.58 14.07 -17.76
CA TYR A 49 -6.97 13.63 -19.03
C TYR A 49 -5.60 14.29 -19.27
N LYS A 50 -5.49 15.61 -19.04
CA LYS A 50 -4.22 16.33 -19.19
C LYS A 50 -3.16 15.80 -18.23
N TRP A 51 -3.51 15.56 -16.97
CA TRP A 51 -2.57 15.02 -15.97
C TRP A 51 -2.12 13.60 -16.28
N LEU A 52 -3.02 12.74 -16.76
CA LEU A 52 -2.68 11.38 -17.19
C LEU A 52 -1.75 11.39 -18.41
N ALA A 53 -1.95 12.34 -19.33
CA ALA A 53 -1.12 12.47 -20.53
C ALA A 53 0.32 12.93 -20.22
N ASN A 54 0.50 13.88 -19.29
CA ASN A 54 1.81 14.48 -19.02
C ASN A 54 2.46 14.01 -17.70
N GLY A 55 1.74 13.27 -16.86
CA GLY A 55 2.21 12.80 -15.55
C GLY A 55 2.27 13.88 -14.46
N ARG A 56 1.71 15.08 -14.69
CA ARG A 56 1.83 16.25 -13.81
C ARG A 56 0.55 16.50 -13.00
N MET A 57 0.06 15.46 -12.32
CA MET A 57 -1.04 15.62 -11.38
C MET A 57 -0.56 16.42 -10.16
N PRO A 58 -1.32 17.42 -9.67
CA PRO A 58 -1.03 18.07 -8.40
C PRO A 58 -0.91 17.06 -7.26
N MET A 59 0.18 17.11 -6.49
CA MET A 59 0.47 16.12 -5.44
C MET A 59 -0.66 15.99 -4.41
N VAL A 60 -1.32 17.11 -4.07
CA VAL A 60 -2.46 17.14 -3.14
C VAL A 60 -3.65 16.30 -3.60
N LEU A 61 -3.76 15.99 -4.90
CA LEU A 61 -4.84 15.19 -5.46
C LEU A 61 -4.50 13.69 -5.56
N VAL A 62 -3.23 13.31 -5.40
CA VAL A 62 -2.79 11.91 -5.49
C VAL A 62 -3.56 10.99 -4.51
N PRO A 63 -3.76 11.35 -3.22
CA PRO A 63 -4.48 10.47 -2.30
C PRO A 63 -5.93 10.22 -2.72
N VAL A 64 -6.61 11.24 -3.23
CA VAL A 64 -8.01 11.14 -3.69
C VAL A 64 -8.07 10.33 -4.98
N TYR A 65 -7.14 10.55 -5.90
CA TYR A 65 -7.03 9.80 -7.14
C TYR A 65 -6.79 8.29 -6.89
N GLU A 66 -5.80 7.95 -6.07
CA GLU A 66 -5.49 6.57 -5.72
C GLU A 66 -6.64 5.88 -4.99
N ARG A 67 -7.35 6.61 -4.12
CA ARG A 67 -8.58 6.12 -3.47
C ARG A 67 -9.69 5.86 -4.49
N ALA A 68 -9.93 6.79 -5.43
CA ALA A 68 -10.93 6.62 -6.47
C ALA A 68 -10.61 5.42 -7.39
N CYS A 69 -9.32 5.19 -7.66
CA CYS A 69 -8.84 4.05 -8.44
C CYS A 69 -8.74 2.74 -7.64
N GLY A 70 -8.74 2.80 -6.32
CA GLY A 70 -8.61 1.66 -5.41
C GLY A 70 -7.23 1.01 -5.38
N ILE A 71 -6.16 1.75 -5.72
CA ILE A 71 -4.77 1.26 -5.68
C ILE A 71 -3.76 2.41 -5.55
N ASN A 72 -2.67 2.18 -4.81
CA ASN A 72 -1.67 3.19 -4.40
C ASN A 72 -0.36 3.17 -5.24
N LEU A 73 -0.45 3.01 -6.56
CA LEU A 73 0.74 2.85 -7.41
C LEU A 73 1.60 4.11 -7.54
N VAL A 74 1.01 5.31 -7.45
CA VAL A 74 1.75 6.58 -7.47
C VAL A 74 2.56 6.72 -6.18
N SER A 75 1.95 6.47 -5.03
CA SER A 75 2.60 6.46 -3.73
C SER A 75 3.71 5.41 -3.66
N ARG A 76 3.46 4.20 -4.19
CA ARG A 76 4.50 3.15 -4.31
C ARG A 76 5.68 3.58 -5.18
N TRP A 77 5.41 4.23 -6.30
CA TRP A 77 6.47 4.74 -7.18
C TRP A 77 7.30 5.82 -6.49
N LEU A 78 6.65 6.79 -5.82
CA LEU A 78 7.32 7.85 -5.08
C LEU A 78 8.19 7.29 -3.94
N ALA A 79 7.69 6.30 -3.20
CA ALA A 79 8.46 5.63 -2.16
C ALA A 79 9.67 4.90 -2.75
N SER A 80 9.46 4.08 -3.78
CA SER A 80 10.52 3.30 -4.44
C SER A 80 11.63 4.18 -5.01
N THR A 81 11.26 5.26 -5.70
CA THR A 81 12.24 6.22 -6.27
C THR A 81 13.05 6.95 -5.19
N ALA A 82 12.51 7.10 -3.99
CA ALA A 82 13.22 7.64 -2.84
C ALA A 82 14.00 6.58 -2.03
N GLY A 83 14.07 5.33 -2.51
CA GLY A 83 14.70 4.22 -1.78
C GLY A 83 13.96 3.87 -0.48
N LYS A 84 12.65 4.15 -0.41
CA LYS A 84 11.78 3.87 0.73
C LYS A 84 10.88 2.68 0.43
N VAL A 85 10.47 1.99 1.49
CA VAL A 85 9.50 0.89 1.42
C VAL A 85 8.15 1.39 1.93
N LEU A 86 7.09 1.06 1.19
CA LEU A 86 5.72 1.30 1.63
C LEU A 86 5.19 0.01 2.27
N ILE A 87 4.69 0.13 3.49
CA ILE A 87 4.11 -0.97 4.25
C ILE A 87 2.65 -0.61 4.49
N ASP A 88 1.73 -1.48 4.09
CA ASP A 88 0.32 -1.27 4.38
C ASP A 88 0.12 -1.41 5.90
N VAL A 89 -0.39 -0.36 6.52
CA VAL A 89 -0.74 -0.38 7.95
C VAL A 89 -2.19 -0.87 8.06
N PRO A 90 -2.41 -2.07 8.60
CA PRO A 90 -3.76 -2.57 8.84
C PRO A 90 -4.51 -1.70 9.86
N THR A 91 -5.83 -1.60 9.69
CA THR A 91 -6.71 -0.95 10.67
C THR A 91 -6.75 -1.81 11.91
N GLY A 92 -6.38 -1.20 13.04
CA GLY A 92 -6.18 -1.93 14.28
C GLY A 92 -7.43 -2.61 14.82
N ARG A 93 -7.20 -3.68 15.58
CA ARG A 93 -8.15 -4.31 16.51
C ARG A 93 -7.45 -4.39 17.87
N ALA A 94 -8.23 -4.59 18.95
CA ALA A 94 -7.64 -4.79 20.27
C ALA A 94 -6.59 -5.92 20.23
N ALA A 95 -5.34 -5.56 20.59
CA ALA A 95 -4.24 -6.51 20.61
C ALA A 95 -4.43 -7.50 21.77
N THR A 96 -4.26 -8.78 21.48
CA THR A 96 -4.31 -9.86 22.46
C THR A 96 -2.90 -10.29 22.88
N THR A 97 -2.79 -11.02 23.99
CA THR A 97 -1.53 -11.63 24.41
C THR A 97 -0.94 -12.55 23.32
N GLN A 98 -1.79 -13.22 22.55
CA GLN A 98 -1.37 -14.06 21.42
C GLN A 98 -0.71 -13.24 20.31
N ASP A 99 -1.20 -12.03 20.04
CA ASP A 99 -0.62 -11.15 19.02
C ASP A 99 0.79 -10.69 19.44
N THR A 100 0.99 -10.36 20.73
CA THR A 100 2.33 -10.01 21.24
C THR A 100 3.31 -11.18 21.22
N GLN A 101 2.84 -12.40 21.48
CA GLN A 101 3.67 -13.60 21.38
C GLN A 101 4.07 -13.87 19.92
N ARG A 102 3.11 -13.76 18.99
CA ARG A 102 3.37 -13.89 17.55
C ARG A 102 4.41 -12.88 17.07
N LEU A 103 4.32 -11.62 17.51
CA LEU A 103 5.33 -10.61 17.20
C LEU A 103 6.72 -11.06 17.69
N GLN A 104 6.84 -11.56 18.92
CA GLN A 104 8.10 -12.04 19.45
C GLN A 104 8.67 -13.21 18.62
N GLU A 105 7.83 -14.18 18.24
CA GLU A 105 8.22 -15.31 17.40
C GLU A 105 8.74 -14.85 16.04
N ILE A 106 8.04 -13.93 15.37
CA ILE A 106 8.42 -13.40 14.07
C ILE A 106 9.73 -12.61 14.14
N LEU A 107 9.89 -11.74 15.14
CA LEU A 107 11.12 -10.95 15.30
C LEU A 107 12.33 -11.83 15.64
N THR A 108 12.15 -12.82 16.50
CA THR A 108 13.23 -13.76 16.86
C THR A 108 13.62 -14.62 15.66
N GLY A 109 12.64 -15.19 14.95
CA GLY A 109 12.87 -15.97 13.75
C GLY A 109 13.56 -15.17 12.65
N THR A 110 13.11 -13.94 12.40
CA THR A 110 13.72 -13.04 11.41
C THR A 110 15.16 -12.69 11.77
N THR A 111 15.45 -12.45 13.05
CA THR A 111 16.82 -12.22 13.53
C THR A 111 17.69 -13.45 13.28
N GLY A 112 17.19 -14.65 13.53
CA GLY A 112 17.87 -15.90 13.22
C GLY A 112 18.18 -16.06 11.73
N THR A 113 17.19 -15.83 10.87
CA THR A 113 17.37 -15.87 9.40
C THR A 113 18.40 -14.84 8.94
N LEU A 114 18.37 -13.63 9.50
CA LEU A 114 19.31 -12.57 9.16
C LEU A 114 20.76 -12.94 9.54
N LEU A 115 20.96 -13.54 10.72
CA LEU A 115 22.26 -14.07 11.14
C LEU A 115 22.74 -15.21 10.22
N ALA A 116 21.83 -16.10 9.83
CA ALA A 116 22.13 -17.18 8.88
C ALA A 116 22.52 -16.61 7.51
N PHE A 117 21.83 -15.58 7.01
CA PHE A 117 22.13 -14.92 5.74
C PHE A 117 23.53 -14.31 5.74
N TYR A 118 23.88 -13.52 6.75
CA TYR A 118 25.21 -12.91 6.85
C TYR A 118 26.36 -13.91 7.06
N THR A 119 26.04 -15.15 7.47
CA THR A 119 27.01 -16.26 7.54
C THR A 119 26.98 -17.18 6.32
N GLY A 120 26.23 -16.81 5.26
CA GLY A 120 26.13 -17.56 4.01
C GLY A 120 25.27 -18.82 4.07
N LYS A 121 24.43 -18.96 5.10
CA LYS A 121 23.59 -20.14 5.39
C LYS A 121 22.11 -19.97 5.03
N ALA A 122 21.72 -18.79 4.55
CA ALA A 122 20.38 -18.50 4.04
C ALA A 122 20.49 -17.67 2.76
N ASP A 123 19.43 -17.66 1.95
CA ASP A 123 19.40 -16.92 0.68
C ASP A 123 18.78 -15.53 0.83
N ALA A 124 18.99 -14.67 -0.17
CA ALA A 124 18.47 -13.31 -0.15
C ALA A 124 16.93 -13.25 -0.25
N PRO A 125 16.26 -14.02 -1.12
CA PRO A 125 14.79 -14.01 -1.23
C PRO A 125 14.09 -14.33 0.10
N ASP A 126 14.47 -15.40 0.80
CA ASP A 126 13.81 -15.83 2.04
C ASP A 126 14.11 -14.84 3.17
N THR A 127 15.32 -14.30 3.21
CA THR A 127 15.70 -13.28 4.20
C THR A 127 14.92 -11.98 4.01
N LEU A 128 14.78 -11.52 2.76
CA LEU A 128 13.97 -10.33 2.45
C LEU A 128 12.49 -10.55 2.77
N ALA A 129 11.95 -11.75 2.52
CA ALA A 129 10.57 -12.08 2.90
C ALA A 129 10.38 -12.07 4.42
N ALA A 130 11.32 -12.63 5.20
CA ALA A 130 11.28 -12.58 6.65
C ALA A 130 11.33 -11.14 7.19
N LEU A 131 12.23 -10.31 6.65
CA LEU A 131 12.31 -8.88 6.97
C LEU A 131 11.01 -8.12 6.65
N GLN A 132 10.42 -8.37 5.49
CA GLN A 132 9.16 -7.74 5.09
C GLN A 132 8.02 -8.11 6.06
N ASN A 133 7.90 -9.39 6.41
CA ASN A 133 6.88 -9.84 7.38
C ASN A 133 7.07 -9.19 8.75
N ALA A 134 8.32 -9.11 9.24
CA ALA A 134 8.62 -8.44 10.51
C ALA A 134 8.26 -6.95 10.48
N LEU A 135 8.55 -6.26 9.38
CA LEU A 135 8.20 -4.85 9.19
C LEU A 135 6.67 -4.62 9.13
N GLU A 136 5.94 -5.52 8.48
CA GLU A 136 4.47 -5.50 8.42
C GLU A 136 3.82 -5.71 9.80
N GLU A 137 4.32 -6.68 10.58
CA GLU A 137 3.81 -6.93 11.95
C GLU A 137 4.11 -5.75 12.89
N LEU A 138 5.32 -5.17 12.82
CA LEU A 138 5.65 -3.95 13.55
C LEU A 138 4.76 -2.76 13.12
N ALA A 139 4.44 -2.65 11.84
CA ALA A 139 3.54 -1.63 11.34
C ALA A 139 2.10 -1.82 11.86
N TRP A 140 1.58 -3.05 11.94
CA TRP A 140 0.29 -3.36 12.57
C TRP A 140 0.26 -2.92 14.03
N HIS A 141 1.26 -3.33 14.82
CA HIS A 141 1.35 -2.95 16.23
C HIS A 141 1.50 -1.43 16.44
N ARG A 142 2.28 -0.75 15.59
CA ARG A 142 2.37 0.73 15.60
C ARG A 142 0.99 1.35 15.33
N GLY A 143 0.24 0.82 14.36
CA GLY A 143 -1.13 1.25 14.07
C GLY A 143 -2.04 1.15 15.29
N ASN A 144 -2.02 0.01 15.99
CA ASN A 144 -2.79 -0.20 17.22
C ASN A 144 -2.41 0.81 18.32
N VAL A 145 -1.11 1.04 18.53
CA VAL A 145 -0.63 2.01 19.53
C VAL A 145 -1.07 3.43 19.18
N GLN A 146 -1.04 3.81 17.90
CA GLN A 146 -1.54 5.11 17.45
C GLN A 146 -3.05 5.24 17.62
N GLN A 147 -3.81 4.17 17.39
CA GLN A 147 -5.26 4.15 17.60
C GLN A 147 -5.64 4.18 19.08
N HIS A 148 -4.82 3.69 20.01
CA HIS A 148 -5.07 3.89 21.44
C HIS A 148 -5.18 5.38 21.81
N ALA A 149 -4.45 6.26 21.10
CA ALA A 149 -4.56 7.71 21.30
C ALA A 149 -5.83 8.33 20.68
N ASN A 150 -6.47 7.66 19.73
CA ASN A 150 -7.70 8.10 19.06
C ASN A 150 -8.59 6.86 18.76
N PRO A 151 -9.24 6.29 19.79
CA PRO A 151 -10.00 5.05 19.63
C PRO A 151 -11.09 5.26 18.58
N GLN A 152 -11.06 4.44 17.52
CA GLN A 152 -12.15 4.41 16.55
C GLN A 152 -13.37 3.85 17.27
N LEU A 153 -14.52 4.51 17.13
CA LEU A 153 -15.79 3.97 17.60
C LEU A 153 -15.98 2.63 16.89
N GLU A 154 -15.96 1.52 17.63
CA GLU A 154 -16.53 0.26 17.15
C GLU A 154 -18.03 0.52 16.96
N LEU A 155 -18.42 0.92 15.76
CA LEU A 155 -19.80 0.88 15.32
C LEU A 155 -20.13 -0.60 15.18
N GLY A 156 -20.49 -1.21 16.30
CA GLY A 156 -20.67 -2.65 16.42
C GLY A 156 -21.57 -3.20 15.31
N GLU A 157 -21.22 -4.40 14.85
CA GLU A 157 -22.17 -5.30 14.19
C GLU A 157 -23.29 -5.62 15.19
N GLN A 158 -24.27 -4.72 15.29
CA GLN A 158 -25.59 -5.07 15.78
C GLN A 158 -26.40 -5.60 14.59
N GLN A 159 -26.21 -6.90 14.31
CA GLN A 159 -27.25 -7.92 14.07
C GLN A 159 -26.67 -9.18 13.42
#